data_AF-A0A3D4JHF9-F1
#
_entry.id   AF-A0A3D4JHF9-F1
#
_cell.length_a   1.000
_cell.length_b   1.000
_cell.length_c   1.000
_cell.angle_alpha   90.00
_cell.angle_beta   90.00
_cell.angle_gamma   90.00
#
_symmetry.space_group_name_H-M   'P 1'
#
loop_
_entity.id
_entity.type
_entity.pdbx_description
1 polymer ?
#
loop_
_entity_poly.entity_id
_entity_poly.type
_entity_poly.pdbx_seq_one_letter_code
_entity_poly.pdbx_strand_id
1 'polypeptide(L)' 'MLKPASTKFFLQTFLWSVLFVGILAIPATIAQADKLEIIFWRSRWVLIVGVFALVSLMSLILIFSRSEER' A
#
# COMPACT_ATOMS: atom_id res chain seq x y z
N MET A 1 -19.38 -11.69 23.85
CA MET A 1 -18.29 -12.59 23.40
C MET A 1 -17.90 -12.21 21.98
N LEU A 2 -16.71 -11.65 21.76
CA LEU A 2 -16.17 -11.41 20.42
C LEU A 2 -15.87 -12.78 19.79
N LYS A 3 -16.61 -13.16 18.73
CA LYS A 3 -16.25 -14.35 17.95
C LYS A 3 -14.87 -14.12 17.34
N PRO A 4 -13.96 -15.11 17.35
CA PRO A 4 -12.66 -14.96 16.71
C PRO A 4 -12.87 -14.59 15.24
N ALA A 5 -12.25 -13.48 14.82
CA ALA A 5 -12.31 -13.07 13.44
C ALA A 5 -11.74 -14.19 12.57
N SER A 6 -12.47 -14.57 11.52
CA SER A 6 -11.96 -15.55 10.56
C SER A 6 -10.65 -15.02 9.96
N THR A 7 -9.64 -15.88 9.83
CA THR A 7 -8.37 -15.56 9.13
C THR A 7 -8.61 -14.96 7.75
N LYS A 8 -9.71 -15.34 7.07
CA LYS A 8 -10.11 -14.75 5.78
C LYS A 8 -10.48 -13.27 5.91
N PHE A 9 -11.29 -12.92 6.91
CA PHE A 9 -11.70 -11.54 7.19
C PHE A 9 -10.51 -10.68 7.63
N PHE A 10 -9.66 -11.20 8.51
CA PHE A 10 -8.43 -10.51 8.92
C PHE A 10 -7.54 -10.18 7.71
N LEU A 11 -7.23 -11.18 6.87
CA LEU A 11 -6.35 -10.98 5.73
C LEU A 11 -6.97 -10.02 4.70
N GLN A 12 -8.29 -10.04 4.49
CA GLN A 12 -8.95 -9.10 3.59
C GLN A 12 -8.83 -7.66 4.11
N THR A 13 -9.16 -7.42 5.39
CA THR A 13 -9.03 -6.10 6.01
C THR A 13 -7.58 -5.62 5.98
N PHE A 14 -6.63 -6.52 6.28
CA PHE A 14 -5.20 -6.22 6.24
C PHE A 14 -4.75 -5.78 4.84
N LEU A 15 -5.10 -6.52 3.79
CA LEU A 15 -4.75 -6.14 2.41
C LEU A 15 -5.35 -4.80 2.00
N TRP A 16 -6.59 -4.51 2.41
CA TRP A 16 -7.22 -3.21 2.18
C TRP A 16 -6.51 -2.08 2.94
N SER A 17 -6.11 -2.31 4.19
CA SER A 17 -5.34 -1.34 4.97
C SER A 17 -3.97 -1.08 4.33
N VAL A 18 -3.25 -2.12 3.92
CA VAL A 18 -1.95 -2.00 3.23
C VAL A 18 -2.10 -1.24 1.92
N LEU A 19 -3.12 -1.56 1.12
CA LEU A 19 -3.43 -0.85 -0.11
C LEU A 19 -3.63 0.65 0.15
N PHE A 20 -4.48 0.99 1.12
CA PHE A 20 -4.81 2.38 1.45
C PHE A 20 -3.60 3.16 1.99
N VAL A 21 -2.89 2.58 2.95
CA VAL A 21 -1.68 3.20 3.54
C VAL A 21 -0.60 3.37 2.47
N GLY A 22 -0.38 2.38 1.61
CA GLY A 22 0.60 2.46 0.52
C GLY A 22 0.26 3.57 -0.49
N ILE A 23 -1.01 3.72 -0.86
CA ILE A 23 -1.45 4.81 -1.75
C ILE A 23 -1.21 6.17 -1.10
N LEU A 24 -1.52 6.33 0.19
CA LEU A 24 -1.30 7.59 0.92
C LEU A 24 0.18 7.90 1.16
N ALA A 25 1.03 6.89 1.29
CA ALA A 25 2.45 7.06 1.50
C ALA A 25 3.14 7.71 0.28
N ILE A 26 2.62 7.51 -0.93
CA ILE A 26 3.19 8.08 -2.17
C ILE A 26 3.18 9.62 -2.16
N PRO A 27 2.02 10.31 -2.07
CA PRO A 27 1.99 11.77 -2.04
C PRO A 27 2.68 12.32 -0.78
N ALA A 28 2.61 11.62 0.37
CA ALA A 28 3.33 12.02 1.57
C ALA A 28 4.85 12.02 1.36
N THR A 29 5.38 11.00 0.67
CA THR A 29 6.81 10.89 0.37
C THR A 29 7.27 11.95 -0.64
N ILE A 30 6.45 12.22 -1.66
CA ILE A 30 6.73 13.28 -2.65
C ILE A 30 6.73 14.65 -1.96
N ALA A 31 5.71 14.95 -1.14
CA ALA A 31 5.64 16.21 -0.41
C ALA A 31 6.81 16.38 0.57
N GLN A 32 7.30 15.28 1.16
CA GLN A 32 8.49 15.31 2.01
C GLN A 32 9.74 15.63 1.21
N ALA A 33 9.93 15.03 0.03
CA ALA A 33 11.08 15.31 -0.82
C ALA A 33 11.09 16.76 -1.33
N ASP A 34 9.92 17.29 -1.68
CA ASP A 34 9.75 18.69 -2.10
C ASP A 34 10.11 19.67 -0.97
N LYS A 35 9.67 19.39 0.26
CA LYS A 35 10.05 20.17 1.45
C LYS A 35 11.56 20.18 1.73
N LEU A 36 12.29 19.15 1.30
CA LEU A 36 13.74 19.07 1.44
C LEU A 36 14.48 19.60 0.20
N GLU A 37 13.77 20.21 -0.76
CA GLU A 37 14.32 20.71 -2.04
C GLU A 37 15.05 19.62 -2.85
N ILE A 38 14.66 18.35 -2.64
CA ILE A 38 15.27 17.21 -3.32
C ILE A 38 14.62 17.06 -4.69
N ILE A 39 15.44 16.97 -5.74
CA ILE A 39 14.98 16.57 -7.08
C ILE A 39 14.49 15.11 -7.00
N PHE A 40 13.19 14.93 -6.81
CA PHE A 40 12.56 13.65 -6.49
C PHE A 40 12.97 12.53 -7.46
N TRP A 41 12.88 12.80 -8.77
CA TRP A 41 13.19 11.86 -9.86
C TRP A 41 14.64 11.39 -9.93
N ARG A 42 15.57 12.14 -9.36
CA ARG A 42 17.00 11.77 -9.32
C ARG A 42 17.41 11.20 -7.97
N SER A 43 16.50 11.18 -7.01
CA SER A 43 16.79 10.82 -5.62
C SER A 43 16.44 9.37 -5.33
N ARG A 44 17.02 8.83 -4.25
CA ARG A 44 16.67 7.50 -3.74
C ARG A 44 15.22 7.41 -3.25
N TRP A 45 14.54 8.53 -3.05
CA TRP A 45 13.13 8.57 -2.66
C TRP A 45 12.19 8.01 -3.73
N VAL A 46 12.61 8.02 -5.01
CA VAL A 46 11.83 7.39 -6.08
C VAL A 46 11.72 5.87 -5.86
N LEU A 47 12.75 5.24 -5.27
CA LEU A 47 12.71 3.81 -4.94
C LEU A 47 11.70 3.53 -3.84
N ILE A 48 11.62 4.41 -2.83
CA ILE A 48 10.66 4.29 -1.72
C ILE A 48 9.22 4.36 -2.26
N VAL A 49 8.93 5.33 -3.13
CA VAL A 49 7.62 5.42 -3.79
C VAL A 49 7.36 4.21 -4.68
N GLY A 50 8.36 3.71 -5.39
CA GLY A 50 8.26 2.47 -6.17
C GLY A 50 7.88 1.25 -5.31
N VAL A 51 8.46 1.12 -4.12
CA VAL A 51 8.10 0.04 -3.17
C VAL A 51 6.66 0.18 -2.69
N PHE A 52 6.21 1.38 -2.33
CA PHE A 52 4.83 1.60 -1.94
C PHE A 52 3.85 1.28 -3.07
N ALA A 53 4.15 1.73 -4.30
CA ALA A 53 3.35 1.42 -5.47
C ALA A 53 3.27 -0.09 -5.73
N LEU A 54 4.39 -0.81 -5.62
CA LEU A 54 4.45 -2.26 -5.79
C LEU A 54 3.62 -3.00 -4.73
N VAL A 55 3.75 -2.62 -3.45
CA VAL A 55 3.02 -3.24 -2.34
C VAL A 55 1.52 -2.98 -2.45
N SER A 56 1.11 -1.76 -2.82
CA SER A 56 -0.28 -1.44 -3.12
C SER A 56 -0.81 -2.26 -4.28
N LEU A 57 -0.05 -2.38 -5.38
CA LEU A 57 -0.45 -3.18 -6.54
C LEU A 57 -0.58 -4.67 -6.19
N MET A 58 0.37 -5.25 -5.46
CA MET A 58 0.30 -6.65 -5.03
C MET A 58 -0.91 -6.88 -4.11
N SER A 59 -1.19 -5.94 -3.20
CA SER A 59 -2.37 -6.02 -2.33
C SER A 59 -3.66 -6.00 -3.15
N LEU A 60 -3.73 -5.14 -4.17
CA LEU A 60 -4.87 -5.05 -5.08
C LEU A 60 -5.08 -6.36 -5.86
N ILE A 61 -4.00 -6.92 -6.42
CA ILE A 61 -4.05 -8.20 -7.16
C ILE A 61 -4.57 -9.32 -6.24
N LEU A 62 -4.05 -9.42 -5.01
CA LEU A 62 -4.47 -10.44 -4.05
C LEU A 62 -5.93 -10.27 -3.61
N ILE A 63 -6.43 -9.03 -3.51
CA ILE A 63 -7.84 -8.76 -3.22
C ILE A 63 -8.74 -9.27 -4.35
N PHE A 64 -8.40 -8.95 -5.61
CA PHE A 64 -9.21 -9.35 -6.77
C PHE A 64 -9.13 -10.84 -7.08
N SER A 65 -7.94 -11.44 -7.03
CA SER A 65 -7.77 -12.88 -7.25
C SER A 65 -8.62 -13.69 -6.26
N ARG A 66 -8.74 -13.23 -5.01
CA ARG A 66 -9.57 -13.89 -3.99
C ARG A 66 -11.07 -13.62 -4.14
N SER A 67 -11.46 -12.59 -4.89
CA SER A 67 -12.86 -12.32 -5.22
C SER A 67 -13.38 -13.24 -6.33
N GLU A 68 -12.49 -13.69 -7.22
CA GLU A 68 -12.79 -14.59 -8.34
C GLU A 68 -12.94 -16.07 -7.93
N GLU A 69 -12.38 -16.45 -6.78
CA GLU A 69 -12.54 -17.79 -6.18
C GLU A 69 -13.92 -18.01 -5.50
N ARG A 70 -14.82 -17.03 -5.49
CA ARG A 70 -16.09 -17.07 -4.75
C ARG A 70 -17.33 -17.29 -5.62
#